data_AF-A0A2N2SKV7-F1
#
_entry.id   AF-A0A2N2SKV7-F1
#
_cell.length_a   1.000
_cell.length_b   1.000
_cell.length_c   1.000
_cell.angle_alpha   90.00
_cell.angle_beta   90.00
_cell.angle_gamma   90.00
#
_symmetry.space_group_name_H-M   'P 1'
#
loop_
_entity.id
_entity.type
_entity.pdbx_description
1 polymer ?
#
loop_
_entity_poly.entity_id
_entity_poly.type
_entity_poly.pdbx_seq_one_letter_code
_entity_poly.pdbx_strand_id
1 'polypeptide(L)'
;HGVNFLQGDFTDDAVLAELEKRLDGTHVDVVLSDMAPNLSGVATVDQARSIMLGELALDFAVHHLNAHGHFLVKVFQGEGFMAFRKEMEQRFSSVQVRKPKASRDRSSEVYLLASRLR
;
A
#
# COMPACT_ATOMS: atom_id res chain seq x y z
N HIS A 1 -5.49 0.38 -25.15
CA HIS A 1 -4.03 0.59 -25.00
C HIS A 1 -3.81 1.60 -23.88
N GLY A 2 -2.87 1.36 -22.97
CA GLY A 2 -2.61 2.23 -21.81
C GLY A 2 -2.56 1.53 -20.45
N VAL A 3 -2.77 0.20 -20.40
CA VAL A 3 -2.61 -0.61 -19.20
C VAL A 3 -1.72 -1.80 -19.54
N ASN A 4 -0.61 -1.95 -18.83
CA ASN A 4 0.21 -3.15 -18.84
C ASN A 4 -0.21 -4.00 -17.63
N PHE A 5 -0.64 -5.23 -17.89
CA PHE A 5 -1.11 -6.14 -16.84
C PHE A 5 -0.06 -7.21 -16.54
N LEU A 6 0.18 -7.44 -15.26
CA LEU A 6 1.00 -8.54 -14.74
C LEU A 6 0.13 -9.29 -13.72
N GLN A 7 -0.08 -10.58 -13.95
CA GLN A 7 -0.79 -11.45 -13.02
C GLN A 7 0.23 -12.26 -12.24
N GLY A 8 0.15 -12.19 -10.91
CA GLY A 8 1.01 -12.93 -10.01
C GLY A 8 0.67 -12.63 -8.55
N ASP A 9 1.33 -13.33 -7.65
CA ASP A 9 1.30 -13.02 -6.22
C ASP A 9 2.29 -11.90 -5.94
N PHE A 10 1.82 -10.83 -5.29
CA PHE A 10 2.67 -9.69 -4.94
C PHE A 10 3.73 -10.04 -3.88
N THR A 11 3.55 -11.15 -3.16
CA THR A 11 4.51 -11.66 -2.17
C THR A 11 5.59 -12.57 -2.78
N ASP A 12 5.52 -12.85 -4.09
CA ASP A 12 6.49 -13.68 -4.81
C ASP A 12 7.58 -12.81 -5.46
N ASP A 13 8.83 -13.05 -5.06
CA ASP A 13 10.01 -12.37 -5.59
C ASP A 13 10.11 -12.45 -7.12
N ALA A 14 9.66 -13.55 -7.74
CA ALA A 14 9.70 -13.71 -9.19
C ALA A 14 8.73 -12.75 -9.90
N VAL A 15 7.58 -12.47 -9.28
CA VAL A 15 6.58 -11.52 -9.79
C VAL A 15 7.10 -10.09 -9.62
N LEU A 16 7.73 -9.79 -8.48
CA LEU A 16 8.37 -8.50 -8.23
C LEU A 16 9.48 -8.23 -9.26
N ALA A 17 10.37 -9.20 -9.51
CA ALA A 17 11.45 -9.05 -10.49
C ALA A 17 10.94 -8.80 -11.92
N GLU A 18 9.83 -9.44 -12.32
CA GLU A 18 9.19 -9.19 -13.61
C GLU A 18 8.55 -7.79 -13.68
N LEU A 19 7.98 -7.31 -12.59
CA LEU A 19 7.47 -5.94 -12.49
C LEU A 19 8.61 -4.92 -12.61
N GLU A 20 9.70 -5.11 -11.87
CA GLU A 20 10.90 -4.25 -11.91
C GLU A 20 11.52 -4.18 -13.31
N LYS A 21 11.61 -5.34 -13.98
CA LYS A 21 12.07 -5.41 -15.37
C LYS A 21 11.20 -4.61 -16.32
N ARG A 22 9.88 -4.57 -16.10
CA ARG A 22 8.95 -3.77 -16.91
C ARG A 22 9.03 -2.28 -16.61
N LEU A 23 9.41 -1.90 -15.39
CA LEU A 23 9.68 -0.51 -15.03
C LEU A 23 11.00 -0.03 -15.63
N ASP A 24 11.96 -0.93 -15.86
CA ASP A 24 13.25 -0.63 -16.51
C ASP A 24 13.99 0.56 -15.85
N GLY A 25 14.00 0.56 -14.51
CA GLY A 25 14.58 1.65 -13.70
C GLY A 25 13.77 2.95 -13.68
N THR A 26 12.60 2.99 -14.33
CA THR A 26 11.71 4.16 -14.29
C THR A 26 11.02 4.26 -12.94
N HIS A 27 11.24 5.38 -12.25
CA HIS A 27 10.48 5.72 -11.06
C HIS A 27 9.06 6.18 -11.41
N VAL A 28 8.09 5.74 -10.62
CA VAL A 28 6.66 6.04 -10.84
C VAL A 28 6.20 7.26 -10.03
N ASP A 29 5.19 7.96 -10.53
CA ASP A 29 4.58 9.09 -9.83
C ASP A 29 3.63 8.66 -8.72
N VAL A 30 2.99 7.49 -8.88
CA VAL A 30 1.97 6.99 -7.95
C VAL A 30 2.09 5.49 -7.79
N VAL A 31 2.05 5.04 -6.53
CA VAL A 31 1.79 3.64 -6.16
C VAL A 31 0.46 3.58 -5.42
N LEU A 32 -0.43 2.69 -5.87
CA LEU A 32 -1.74 2.46 -5.28
C LEU A 32 -1.85 1.00 -4.88
N SER A 33 -2.16 0.75 -3.60
CA SER A 33 -2.45 -0.58 -3.08
C SER A 33 -3.87 -0.64 -2.53
N ASP A 34 -4.69 -1.47 -3.16
CA ASP A 34 -6.02 -1.87 -2.68
C ASP A 34 -6.04 -3.34 -2.23
N MET A 35 -4.87 -3.87 -1.85
CA MET A 35 -4.75 -5.25 -1.38
C MET A 35 -5.57 -5.48 -0.11
N ALA A 36 -6.15 -6.67 0.01
CA ALA A 36 -6.80 -7.14 1.22
C ALA A 36 -6.44 -8.62 1.41
N PRO A 37 -6.23 -9.07 2.65
CA PRO A 37 -5.91 -10.47 2.89
C PRO A 37 -7.13 -11.37 2.66
N ASN A 38 -6.85 -12.64 2.40
CA ASN A 38 -7.89 -13.67 2.53
C ASN A 38 -8.34 -13.71 4.00
N LEU A 39 -9.61 -13.35 4.22
CA LEU A 39 -10.19 -13.28 5.56
C LEU A 39 -10.31 -14.68 6.16
N SER A 40 -9.68 -14.86 7.31
CA SER A 40 -9.80 -16.06 8.14
C SER A 40 -11.06 -16.05 8.99
N GLY A 41 -11.65 -14.87 9.22
CA GLY A 41 -12.75 -14.66 10.17
C GLY A 41 -12.27 -14.39 11.58
N VAL A 42 -10.96 -14.47 11.84
CA VAL A 42 -10.35 -14.11 13.13
C VAL A 42 -9.81 -12.69 13.01
N ALA A 43 -10.50 -11.73 13.65
CA ALA A 43 -10.25 -10.30 13.47
C ALA A 43 -8.78 -9.89 13.70
N THR A 44 -8.10 -10.45 14.69
CA THR A 44 -6.69 -10.14 15.00
C THR A 44 -5.74 -10.66 13.92
N VAL A 45 -5.98 -11.87 13.42
CA VAL A 45 -5.19 -12.46 12.33
C VAL A 45 -5.40 -11.67 11.04
N ASP A 46 -6.65 -11.33 10.73
CA ASP A 46 -6.99 -10.56 9.53
C ASP A 46 -6.42 -9.13 9.59
N GLN A 47 -6.43 -8.51 10.78
CA GLN A 47 -5.79 -7.22 11.01
C GLN A 47 -4.27 -7.29 10.79
N ALA A 48 -3.59 -8.27 11.39
CA ALA A 48 -2.14 -8.43 11.23
C ALA A 48 -1.74 -8.66 9.76
N ARG A 49 -2.50 -9.50 9.03
CA ARG A 49 -2.28 -9.74 7.61
C ARG A 49 -2.51 -8.49 6.77
N SER A 50 -3.52 -7.67 7.11
CA SER A 50 -3.75 -6.41 6.41
C SER A 50 -2.60 -5.42 6.61
N ILE A 51 -2.03 -5.35 7.82
CA ILE A 51 -0.86 -4.50 8.08
C ILE A 51 0.35 -5.01 7.30
N MET A 52 0.63 -6.31 7.30
CA MET A 52 1.72 -6.91 6.53
C MET A 52 1.63 -6.58 5.03
N LEU A 53 0.44 -6.65 4.42
CA LEU A 53 0.24 -6.26 3.03
C LEU A 53 0.49 -4.76 2.80
N GLY A 54 0.14 -3.92 3.78
CA GLY A 54 0.44 -2.49 3.76
C GLY A 54 1.94 -2.20 3.84
N GLU A 55 2.67 -2.92 4.69
CA GLU A 55 4.13 -2.84 4.86
C GLU A 55 4.86 -3.25 3.57
N LEU A 56 4.45 -4.35 2.93
CA LEU A 56 4.99 -4.76 1.63
C LEU A 56 4.76 -3.69 0.54
N ALA A 57 3.55 -3.10 0.51
CA ALA A 57 3.25 -2.03 -0.44
C ALA A 57 4.05 -0.76 -0.15
N LEU A 58 4.30 -0.44 1.12
CA LEU A 58 5.13 0.68 1.54
C LEU A 58 6.59 0.49 1.11
N ASP A 59 7.14 -0.70 1.32
CA ASP A 59 8.50 -1.03 0.91
C ASP A 59 8.67 -0.90 -0.61
N PHE A 60 7.73 -1.46 -1.38
CA PHE A 60 7.70 -1.29 -2.82
C PHE A 60 7.64 0.21 -3.21
N ALA A 61 6.76 0.97 -2.58
CA ALA A 61 6.59 2.39 -2.87
C ALA A 61 7.86 3.21 -2.60
N VAL A 62 8.58 2.94 -1.51
CA VAL A 62 9.82 3.64 -1.18
C VAL A 62 10.93 3.39 -2.22
N HIS A 63 11.01 2.17 -2.77
CA HIS A 63 12.02 1.83 -3.77
C HIS A 63 11.69 2.37 -5.17
N HIS A 64 10.41 2.50 -5.51
CA HIS A 64 9.98 2.73 -6.89
C HIS A 64 9.37 4.11 -7.15
N LEU A 65 8.95 4.86 -6.12
CA LEU A 65 8.46 6.22 -6.32
C LEU A 65 9.59 7.18 -6.64
N ASN A 66 9.27 8.21 -7.44
CA ASN A 66 10.15 9.37 -7.54
C ASN A 66 10.02 10.26 -6.29
N ALA A 67 10.93 11.24 -6.12
CA ALA A 67 10.96 12.11 -4.94
C ALA A 67 9.66 12.89 -4.69
N HIS A 68 8.88 13.19 -5.74
CA HIS A 68 7.60 13.91 -5.65
C HIS A 68 6.39 12.96 -5.69
N GLY A 69 6.63 11.67 -5.64
CA GLY A 69 5.63 10.63 -5.80
C GLY A 69 4.64 10.54 -4.63
N HIS A 70 3.56 9.82 -4.89
CA HIS A 70 2.45 9.60 -3.95
C HIS A 70 2.22 8.12 -3.72
N PHE A 71 1.98 7.76 -2.47
CA PHE A 71 1.60 6.41 -2.09
C PHE A 71 0.21 6.43 -1.47
N LEU A 72 -0.71 5.63 -2.02
CA LEU A 72 -2.07 5.48 -1.51
C LEU A 72 -2.31 4.01 -1.16
N VAL A 73 -2.59 3.72 0.11
CA VAL A 73 -2.76 2.34 0.59
C VAL A 73 -4.03 2.19 1.41
N LYS A 74 -4.81 1.16 1.08
CA LYS A 74 -5.95 0.72 1.89
C LYS A 74 -5.45 0.04 3.16
N VAL A 75 -6.04 0.42 4.29
CA VAL A 75 -5.80 -0.22 5.59
C VAL A 75 -7.10 -0.25 6.41
N PHE A 76 -7.17 -1.15 7.37
CA PHE A 76 -8.27 -1.19 8.34
C PHE A 76 -7.81 -0.60 9.67
N GLN A 77 -8.62 0.29 10.23
CA GLN A 77 -8.38 0.82 11.57
C GLN A 77 -8.47 -0.31 12.60
N GLY A 78 -7.44 -0.44 13.42
CA GLY A 78 -7.30 -1.51 14.40
C GLY A 78 -5.88 -1.56 14.95
N GLU A 79 -5.51 -2.72 15.47
CA GLU A 79 -4.14 -2.98 15.94
C GLU A 79 -3.12 -2.78 14.81
N GLY A 80 -1.94 -2.23 15.14
CA GLY A 80 -0.89 -1.94 14.17
C GLY A 80 -1.09 -0.68 13.32
N PHE A 81 -2.32 -0.18 13.14
CA PHE A 81 -2.60 0.98 12.26
C PHE A 81 -1.76 2.22 12.61
N MET A 82 -1.67 2.57 13.90
CA MET A 82 -0.91 3.75 14.34
C MET A 82 0.60 3.56 14.17
N ALA A 83 1.11 2.34 14.35
CA ALA A 83 2.52 2.02 14.13
C ALA A 83 2.87 2.13 12.64
N PHE A 84 2.06 1.51 11.78
CA PHE A 84 2.21 1.58 10.33
C PHE A 84 2.13 3.01 9.80
N ARG A 85 1.15 3.81 10.26
CA ARG A 85 1.06 5.23 9.91
C ARG A 85 2.33 6.00 10.31
N LYS A 86 2.87 5.74 11.50
CA LYS A 86 4.08 6.40 11.99
C LYS A 86 5.30 6.04 11.12
N GLU A 87 5.38 4.80 10.66
CA GLU A 87 6.42 4.39 9.70
C GLU A 87 6.30 5.15 8.38
N MET A 88 5.09 5.28 7.83
CA MET A 88 4.86 6.11 6.64
C MET A 88 5.28 7.58 6.88
N GLU A 89 4.99 8.14 8.07
CA GLU A 89 5.38 9.52 8.43
C GLU A 89 6.92 9.71 8.54
N GLN A 90 7.68 8.63 8.76
CA GLN A 90 9.15 8.66 8.72
C GLN A 90 9.71 8.67 7.30
N ARG A 91 8.99 8.08 6.33
CA ARG A 91 9.43 7.96 4.93
C ARG A 91 8.91 9.09 4.04
N PHE A 92 7.79 9.72 4.40
CA PHE A 92 7.12 10.73 3.58
C PHE A 92 6.98 12.06 4.31
N SER A 93 6.93 13.14 3.52
CA SER A 93 6.78 14.49 4.05
C SER A 93 5.42 14.74 4.70
N SER A 94 4.38 14.05 4.22
CA SER A 94 3.04 14.11 4.82
C SER A 94 2.28 12.79 4.64
N VAL A 95 1.43 12.46 5.61
CA VAL A 95 0.53 11.30 5.57
C VAL A 95 -0.87 11.74 6.04
N GLN A 96 -1.89 11.43 5.25
CA GLN A 96 -3.27 11.85 5.48
C GLN A 96 -4.21 10.65 5.47
N VAL A 97 -5.14 10.60 6.43
CA VAL A 97 -6.22 9.60 6.44
C VAL A 97 -7.34 10.06 5.52
N ARG A 98 -7.84 9.15 4.67
CA ARG A 98 -8.92 9.37 3.72
C ARG A 98 -9.97 8.28 3.87
N LYS A 99 -11.20 8.66 4.21
CA LYS A 99 -12.35 7.75 4.22
C LYS A 99 -13.04 7.80 2.85
N PRO A 100 -13.13 6.70 2.11
CA PRO A 100 -13.84 6.70 0.83
C PRO A 100 -15.33 6.96 1.05
N LYS A 101 -15.94 7.84 0.23
CA LYS A 101 -17.40 8.07 0.27
C LYS A 101 -18.22 6.80 -0.05
N ALA A 102 -17.62 5.87 -0.81
CA ALA A 102 -18.24 4.60 -1.18
C ALA A 102 -18.10 3.52 -0.07
N SER A 103 -17.30 3.77 0.97
CA SER A 103 -17.16 2.82 2.08
C SER A 103 -18.43 2.79 2.92
N ARG A 104 -18.83 1.60 3.38
CA ARG A 104 -19.97 1.44 4.29
C ARG A 104 -19.65 2.12 5.62
N ASP A 105 -20.63 2.78 6.24
CA ASP A 105 -20.46 3.48 7.52
C ASP A 105 -19.84 2.62 8.63
N ARG A 106 -20.11 1.31 8.60
CA ARG A 106 -19.64 0.33 9.59
C ARG A 106 -18.23 -0.21 9.33
N SER A 107 -17.65 0.07 8.17
CA SER A 107 -16.32 -0.45 7.81
C SER A 107 -15.24 0.34 8.55
N SER A 108 -14.23 -0.36 9.07
CA SER A 108 -13.00 0.27 9.58
C SER A 108 -12.00 0.66 8.47
N GLU A 109 -12.35 0.42 7.21
CA GLU A 109 -11.50 0.73 6.05
C GLU A 109 -11.25 2.22 5.91
N VAL A 110 -9.99 2.58 5.76
CA VAL A 110 -9.52 3.91 5.39
C VAL A 110 -8.37 3.77 4.39
N TYR A 111 -8.04 4.85 3.71
CA TYR A 111 -6.82 4.95 2.93
C TYR A 111 -5.85 5.90 3.61
N LEU A 112 -4.57 5.54 3.63
CA LEU A 112 -3.49 6.45 3.97
C LEU A 112 -2.89 6.99 2.68
N LEU A 113 -2.96 8.31 2.49
CA LEU A 113 -2.33 9.03 1.40
C LEU A 113 -1.03 9.66 1.91
N ALA A 114 0.09 9.18 1.40
CA ALA A 114 1.40 9.76 1.64
C ALA A 114 1.88 10.54 0.40
N SER A 115 2.55 11.66 0.64
CA SER A 115 3.07 12.55 -0.42
C SER A 115 4.53 12.87 -0.16
N ARG A 116 5.33 12.81 -1.24
CA ARG A 116 6.74 13.20 -1.33
C ARG A 116 7.65 12.38 -0.41
N LEU A 117 8.47 11.52 -1.03
CA LEU A 117 9.51 10.78 -0.31
C LEU A 117 10.51 11.76 0.35
N ARG A 118 10.99 11.39 1.54
CA ARG A 118 12.01 12.11 2.30
C ARG A 118 13.41 11.71 1.91
#